data_AF-A0A6J4J1U4-F1
#
_entry.id   AF-A0A6J4J1U4-F1
#
_cell.length_a   1.000
_cell.length_b   1.000
_cell.length_c   1.000
_cell.angle_alpha   90.00
_cell.angle_beta   90.00
_cell.angle_gamma   90.00
#
_symmetry.space_group_name_H-M   'P 1'
#
loop_
_entity.id
_entity.type
_entity.pdbx_description
1 polymer ?
#
loop_
_entity_poly.entity_id
_entity_poly.type
_entity_poly.pdbx_seq_one_letter_code
_entity_poly.pdbx_strand_id
1 'polypeptide(L)' 'FDNALAETVNGYYKAELIRGPARSGPWKTVEDVELATLGWVHWHNTARLHGYLGDVPPTDYEQTSYAAPRTDQRPVGIPT' A
#
# COMPACT_ATOMS: atom_id res chain seq x y z
N PHE A 1 14.59 -4.95 -3.84
CA PHE A 1 13.15 -5.22 -3.84
C PHE A 1 12.70 -5.46 -2.41
N ASP A 2 11.72 -4.68 -2.00
CA ASP A 2 11.18 -4.54 -0.64
C ASP A 2 10.45 -5.80 -0.13
N ASN A 3 11.19 -6.90 0.08
CA ASN A 3 10.62 -8.11 0.68
C ASN A 3 9.97 -7.79 2.04
N ALA A 4 10.64 -6.97 2.86
CA ALA A 4 10.15 -6.59 4.17
C ALA A 4 8.83 -5.80 4.13
N LEU A 5 8.66 -4.88 3.17
CA LEU A 5 7.39 -4.15 3.00
C LEU A 5 6.28 -5.08 2.53
N ALA A 6 6.56 -5.92 1.53
CA ALA A 6 5.59 -6.89 1.03
C ALA A 6 5.18 -7.90 2.13
N GLU A 7 6.13 -8.35 2.93
CA GLU A 7 5.90 -9.20 4.11
C GLU A 7 5.02 -8.49 5.15
N THR A 8 5.29 -7.21 5.41
CA THR A 8 4.51 -6.39 6.34
C THR A 8 3.08 -6.18 5.86
N VAL A 9 2.88 -5.83 4.60
CA VAL A 9 1.54 -5.66 3.99
C VAL A 9 0.77 -6.98 4.00
N ASN A 10 1.42 -8.09 3.65
CA ASN A 10 0.81 -9.44 3.73
C ASN A 10 0.46 -9.83 5.18
N GLY A 11 1.29 -9.42 6.15
CA GLY A 11 1.03 -9.57 7.58
C GLY A 11 -0.25 -8.85 7.99
N TYR A 12 -0.39 -7.59 7.62
CA TYR A 12 -1.59 -6.79 7.88
C TYR A 12 -2.84 -7.39 7.23
N TYR A 13 -2.76 -7.73 5.95
CA TYR A 13 -3.86 -8.37 5.22
C TYR A 13 -4.38 -9.63 5.95
N LYS A 14 -3.48 -10.51 6.38
CA LYS A 14 -3.86 -11.73 7.12
C LYS A 14 -4.43 -11.43 8.50
N ALA A 15 -3.85 -10.46 9.21
CA ALA A 15 -4.24 -10.11 10.57
C ALA A 15 -5.56 -9.35 10.63
N GLU A 16 -5.84 -8.48 9.66
CA GLU A 16 -7.00 -7.59 9.66
C GLU A 16 -8.19 -8.19 8.88
N LEU A 17 -7.95 -8.74 7.68
CA LEU A 17 -9.01 -9.23 6.80
C LEU A 17 -9.30 -10.72 7.00
N ILE A 18 -8.26 -11.58 7.00
CA ILE A 18 -8.48 -13.04 6.99
C ILE A 18 -8.84 -13.58 8.38
N ARG A 19 -8.23 -13.02 9.43
CA ARG A 19 -8.40 -13.46 10.83
C ARG A 19 -8.97 -12.36 11.73
N GLY A 20 -9.01 -11.14 11.24
CA GLY A 20 -9.23 -9.95 12.05
C GLY A 20 -10.65 -9.41 12.05
N PRO A 21 -10.83 -8.20 12.57
CA PRO A 21 -12.14 -7.61 12.80
C PRO A 21 -12.89 -7.26 11.51
N ALA A 22 -12.21 -7.14 10.37
CA ALA A 22 -12.86 -6.90 9.08
C ALA A 22 -13.56 -8.15 8.52
N ARG A 23 -13.34 -9.32 9.15
CA ARG A 23 -14.02 -10.56 8.77
C ARG A 23 -15.41 -10.62 9.38
N SER A 24 -16.43 -10.46 8.54
CA SER A 24 -17.86 -10.49 8.95
C SER A 24 -18.41 -11.90 9.22
N GLY A 25 -17.61 -12.96 9.12
CA GLY A 25 -18.04 -14.35 9.35
C GLY A 25 -17.19 -15.38 8.61
N PRO A 26 -17.57 -16.67 8.62
CA PRO A 26 -16.95 -17.67 7.75
C PRO A 26 -17.14 -17.30 6.28
N TRP A 27 -16.06 -17.44 5.51
CA TRP A 27 -16.10 -17.29 4.05
C TRP A 27 -16.93 -18.42 3.47
N LYS A 28 -17.93 -18.09 2.65
CA LYS A 28 -18.83 -19.08 2.04
C LYS A 28 -18.36 -19.41 0.63
N THR A 29 -17.86 -18.41 -0.09
CA THR A 29 -17.31 -18.56 -1.45
C THR A 29 -15.96 -17.86 -1.59
N VAL A 30 -15.28 -18.14 -2.70
CA VAL A 30 -14.08 -17.38 -3.10
C VAL A 30 -14.45 -15.93 -3.44
N GLU A 31 -15.59 -15.71 -4.09
CA GLU A 31 -16.09 -14.38 -4.43
C GLU A 31 -16.28 -13.48 -3.20
N ASP A 32 -16.72 -14.04 -2.06
CA ASP A 32 -16.82 -13.30 -0.80
C ASP A 32 -15.43 -12.76 -0.36
N VAL A 33 -14.39 -13.58 -0.51
CA VAL A 33 -13.02 -13.23 -0.15
C VAL A 33 -12.48 -12.19 -1.12
N GLU A 34 -12.73 -12.34 -2.42
CA GLU A 34 -12.30 -11.39 -3.44
C GLU A 34 -12.94 -10.01 -3.23
N LEU A 35 -14.25 -9.95 -2.98
CA LEU A 35 -14.95 -8.70 -2.69
C LEU A 35 -14.42 -8.03 -1.43
N ALA A 36 -14.22 -8.80 -0.36
CA ALA A 36 -13.66 -8.28 0.88
C ALA A 36 -12.20 -7.79 0.70
N THR A 37 -11.44 -8.46 -0.17
CA THR A 37 -10.06 -8.06 -0.53
C THR A 37 -10.06 -6.72 -1.27
N LEU A 38 -10.96 -6.53 -2.23
CA LEU A 38 -11.10 -5.25 -2.94
C LEU A 38 -11.39 -4.10 -1.97
N GLY A 39 -12.31 -4.33 -1.02
CA GLY A 39 -12.62 -3.36 0.03
C GLY A 39 -11.43 -3.06 0.95
N TRP A 40 -10.70 -4.10 1.38
CA TRP A 40 -9.51 -3.94 2.21
C TRP A 40 -8.39 -3.19 1.51
N VAL A 41 -8.11 -3.50 0.23
CA VAL A 41 -7.09 -2.80 -0.57
C VAL A 41 -7.46 -1.34 -0.75
N HIS A 42 -8.73 -1.05 -1.07
CA HIS A 42 -9.20 0.33 -1.18
C HIS A 42 -8.97 1.08 0.13
N TRP A 43 -9.46 0.56 1.26
CA TRP A 43 -9.26 1.17 2.58
C TRP A 43 -7.78 1.33 2.95
N HIS A 44 -6.97 0.30 2.71
CA HIS A 44 -5.54 0.31 3.00
C HIS A 44 -4.82 1.43 2.24
N ASN A 45 -5.24 1.70 1.00
CA ASN A 45 -4.60 2.69 0.14
C ASN A 45 -5.21 4.09 0.25
N THR A 46 -6.45 4.25 0.71
CA THR A 46 -7.14 5.55 0.72
C THR A 46 -7.46 6.10 2.11
N ALA A 47 -7.58 5.23 3.11
CA ALA A 47 -8.12 5.60 4.42
C ALA A 47 -7.27 5.12 5.60
N ARG A 48 -6.29 4.24 5.37
CA ARG A 48 -5.37 3.79 6.43
C ARG A 48 -4.38 4.90 6.74
N LEU A 49 -4.68 5.66 7.79
CA LEU A 49 -3.76 6.58 8.45
C LEU A 49 -2.52 5.78 8.88
N HIS A 50 -1.41 5.95 8.16
CA HIS A 50 -0.10 5.42 8.56
C HIS A 50 0.36 6.25 9.75
N GLY A 51 -0.14 5.90 10.94
CA GLY A 51 -0.05 6.65 12.20
C GLY A 51 1.34 6.89 12.78
N TYR A 52 2.39 6.89 11.96
CA TYR A 52 3.77 7.20 12.34
C TYR A 52 4.41 8.30 11.49
N LEU A 53 3.83 8.69 10.34
CA LEU A 53 4.50 9.58 9.38
C LEU A 53 3.81 10.92 9.10
N GLY A 54 2.72 11.26 9.81
CA GLY A 54 2.02 12.53 9.57
C GLY A 54 1.52 12.71 8.13
N ASP A 55 1.31 11.60 7.40
CA ASP A 55 1.34 11.59 5.94
C ASP A 55 -0.01 11.26 5.30
N VAL A 56 -0.11 11.77 4.08
CA VAL A 56 -1.26 11.80 3.19
C VAL A 56 -1.48 10.38 2.63
N PRO A 57 -2.72 9.96 2.33
CA PRO A 57 -2.98 8.67 1.68
C PRO A 57 -2.07 8.43 0.45
N PRO A 58 -1.61 7.19 0.17
CA PRO A 58 -0.68 6.92 -0.92
C PRO A 58 -1.11 7.45 -2.29
N THR A 59 -2.41 7.61 -2.56
CA THR A 59 -2.93 8.33 -3.74
C THR A 59 -2.39 9.76 -3.86
N ASP A 60 -2.34 10.50 -2.77
CA ASP A 60 -1.78 11.86 -2.74
C ASP A 60 -0.25 11.83 -2.82
N TYR A 61 0.39 10.82 -2.23
CA TYR A 61 1.84 10.63 -2.35
C TYR A 61 2.25 10.35 -3.79
N GLU A 62 1.53 9.47 -4.50
CA GLU A 62 1.73 9.18 -5.92
C GLU A 62 1.50 10.43 -6.78
N GLN A 63 0.42 11.18 -6.56
CA GLN A 63 0.17 12.44 -7.28
C GLN A 63 1.29 13.48 -7.08
N THR A 64 1.82 13.59 -5.86
CA THR A 64 2.93 14.49 -5.55
C THR A 64 4.23 14.01 -6.21
N SER A 65 4.47 12.71 -6.25
CA SER A 65 5.67 12.12 -6.86
C SER A 65 5.66 12.16 -8.40
N TYR A 66 4.50 12.13 -9.05
CA TYR A 66 4.36 12.35 -10.50
C TYR A 66 4.45 13.82 -10.90
N ALA A 67 4.13 14.75 -10.00
CA ALA A 67 4.23 16.20 -10.23
C ALA A 67 5.64 16.78 -9.93
N ALA A 68 6.51 16.02 -9.26
CA ALA A 68 7.90 16.43 -9.04
C ALA A 68 8.68 16.39 -10.36
N PRO A 69 9.23 17.52 -10.85
CA PRO A 69 10.11 17.49 -12.02
C PRO A 69 11.31 16.59 -11.70
N ARG A 70 11.59 15.66 -12.62
CA ARG A 70 12.74 14.75 -12.56
C ARG A 70 14.03 15.57 -12.69
N THR A 71 14.51 16.16 -11.62
CA THR A 71 15.85 16.76 -11.54
C THR A 71 16.81 15.78 -10.89
N ASP A 72 17.16 14.73 -11.62
CA ASP A 72 18.52 14.21 -11.60
C ASP A 72 18.81 13.48 -12.90
N GLN A 73 19.17 14.26 -13.92
CA GLN A 73 20.13 13.80 -14.91
C GLN A 73 21.38 14.65 -14.71
N ARG A 74 22.39 14.08 -14.04
CA ARG A 74 23.77 14.52 -14.22
C ARG A 74 24.56 13.32 -14.72
N PRO A 75 24.87 13.21 -16.03
CA PRO A 75 25.89 12.27 -16.46
C PRO A 75 27.20 12.75 -15.85
N VAL A 76 27.77 11.96 -14.93
CA VAL A 76 29.05 12.27 -14.32
C VAL A 76 30.10 12.19 -15.43
N GLY A 77 30.59 13.36 -15.86
CA GLY A 77 31.74 13.47 -16.75
C GLY A 77 32.97 12.94 -16.00
N ILE A 78 33.64 11.96 -16.60
CA ILE A 78 34.95 11.48 -16.17
C ILE A 78 35.98 12.50 -16.68
N PRO A 79 36.74 13.22 -15.83
CA PRO A 79 37.83 14.04 -16.32
C PRO A 79 39.06 13.18 -16.66
N THR A 80 39.69 13.57 -17.77
CA THR A 80 40.92 13.13 -18.47
C THR A 80 41.87 12.15 -17.79
#